data_AF-A0A3Q8ZU96-F1
#
_entry.id   AF-A0A3Q8ZU96-F1
#
_cell.length_a   1.000
_cell.length_b   1.000
_cell.length_c   1.000
_cell.angle_alpha   90.00
_cell.angle_beta   90.00
_cell.angle_gamma   90.00
#
_symmetry.space_group_name_H-M   'P 1'
#
loop_
_entity.id
_entity.type
_entity.pdbx_description
1 polymer ?
#
loop_
_entity_poly.entity_id
_entity_poly.type
_entity_poly.pdbx_seq_one_letter_code
_entity_poly.pdbx_strand_id
1 'polypeptide(L)'
;MNWTARQAMSVRPAVFTAAALLIAMVAARADDRAIISRWYSALLVADRTELADLLADDVRIKLDDLGVVQSKREFIASLDEWKGAVAGAAIRHRIERSEGGVTTVIACYDFPNNDMLMQETFAVNNNRITASSQAAIAENCEGY
;
A
#
# COMPACT_ATOMS: atom_id res chain seq x y z
N MET A 1 -18.41 -44.62 49.00
CA MET A 1 -18.03 -44.70 47.59
C MET A 1 -18.13 -43.29 47.02
N ASN A 2 -16.98 -42.72 46.69
CA ASN A 2 -16.79 -41.29 46.41
C ASN A 2 -17.08 -41.00 44.94
N TRP A 3 -17.79 -39.90 44.65
CA TRP A 3 -17.75 -39.30 43.31
C TRP A 3 -17.62 -37.78 43.44
N THR A 4 -16.38 -37.32 43.25
CA THR A 4 -16.01 -35.92 43.14
C THR A 4 -16.41 -35.41 41.76
N ALA A 5 -17.32 -34.43 41.71
CA ALA A 5 -17.61 -33.69 40.51
C ALA A 5 -16.34 -32.96 40.05
N ARG A 6 -15.83 -33.30 38.86
CA ARG A 6 -14.76 -32.55 38.22
C ARG A 6 -15.32 -31.17 37.86
N GLN A 7 -14.78 -30.14 38.52
CA GLN A 7 -14.89 -28.77 38.02
C GLN A 7 -14.27 -28.74 36.62
N ALA A 8 -15.12 -28.55 35.61
CA ALA A 8 -14.67 -28.13 34.31
C ALA A 8 -14.03 -26.75 34.48
N MET A 9 -12.69 -26.70 34.42
CA MET A 9 -11.95 -25.46 34.28
C MET A 9 -12.50 -24.74 33.04
N SER A 10 -13.27 -23.68 33.29
CA SER A 10 -13.65 -22.68 32.29
C SER A 10 -12.35 -22.12 31.71
N VAL A 11 -11.90 -22.67 30.58
CA VAL A 11 -10.84 -22.09 29.77
C VAL A 11 -11.35 -20.72 29.34
N ARG A 12 -10.74 -19.68 29.90
CA ARG A 12 -11.20 -18.29 29.82
C ARG A 12 -11.38 -17.86 28.35
N PRO A 13 -12.52 -17.23 27.97
CA PRO A 13 -12.78 -16.74 26.61
C PRO A 13 -11.72 -15.78 26.07
N ALA A 14 -10.94 -15.16 26.97
CA ALA A 14 -9.91 -14.17 26.65
C ALA A 14 -8.77 -14.70 25.77
N VAL A 15 -8.45 -15.99 25.82
CA VAL A 15 -7.35 -16.56 25.00
C VAL A 15 -7.76 -16.66 23.53
N PHE A 16 -9.04 -16.94 23.25
CA PHE A 16 -9.54 -17.06 21.87
C PHE A 16 -9.69 -15.71 21.17
N THR A 17 -10.09 -14.66 21.88
CA THR A 17 -10.20 -13.30 21.32
C THR A 17 -8.84 -12.70 20.95
N ALA A 18 -7.80 -12.93 21.76
CA ALA A 18 -6.46 -12.43 21.46
C ALA A 18 -5.87 -13.07 20.20
N ALA A 19 -6.05 -14.38 20.00
CA ALA A 19 -5.57 -15.09 18.82
C ALA A 19 -6.28 -14.62 17.53
N ALA A 20 -7.59 -14.40 17.58
CA ALA A 20 -8.35 -13.91 16.43
C ALA A 20 -7.91 -12.50 15.98
N LEU A 21 -7.62 -11.60 16.93
CA LEU A 21 -7.15 -10.25 16.62
C LEU A 21 -5.76 -10.27 15.94
N LEU A 22 -4.86 -11.13 16.42
CA LEU A 22 -3.54 -11.30 15.81
C LEU A 22 -3.65 -11.78 14.36
N ILE A 23 -4.52 -12.76 14.08
CA ILE A 23 -4.74 -13.28 12.72
C ILE A 23 -5.30 -12.19 11.80
N ALA A 24 -6.30 -11.42 12.26
CA ALA A 24 -6.88 -10.33 11.48
C ALA A 24 -5.84 -9.25 11.11
N MET A 25 -4.94 -8.92 12.04
CA MET A 25 -3.86 -7.97 11.79
C MET A 25 -2.79 -8.50 10.81
N VAL A 26 -2.57 -9.82 10.76
CA VAL A 26 -1.64 -10.43 9.78
C VAL A 26 -2.27 -10.45 8.39
N ALA A 27 -3.56 -10.80 8.30
CA ALA A 27 -4.31 -10.80 7.05
C ALA A 27 -4.36 -9.41 6.41
N ALA A 28 -4.71 -8.38 7.18
CA ALA A 28 -4.75 -7.00 6.69
C ALA A 28 -3.39 -6.53 6.12
N ARG A 29 -2.27 -6.90 6.78
CA ARG A 29 -0.93 -6.57 6.27
C ARG A 29 -0.56 -7.32 4.99
N ALA A 30 -1.05 -8.54 4.82
CA ALA A 30 -0.83 -9.32 3.60
C ALA A 30 -1.62 -8.70 2.43
N ASP A 31 -2.86 -8.25 2.69
CA ASP A 31 -3.69 -7.56 1.71
C ASP A 31 -3.06 -6.23 1.28
N ASP A 32 -2.57 -5.43 2.23
CA ASP A 32 -1.85 -4.18 1.93
C ASP A 32 -0.64 -4.45 1.04
N ARG A 33 0.20 -5.44 1.40
CA ARG A 33 1.37 -5.81 0.58
C ARG A 33 0.99 -6.22 -0.84
N ALA A 34 -0.09 -6.97 -1.01
CA ALA A 34 -0.57 -7.38 -2.32
C ALA A 34 -1.05 -6.18 -3.15
N ILE A 35 -1.79 -5.25 -2.54
CA ILE A 35 -2.29 -4.04 -3.20
C ILE A 35 -1.14 -3.12 -3.61
N ILE A 36 -0.18 -2.89 -2.72
CA ILE A 36 1.01 -2.08 -3.02
C ILE A 36 1.85 -2.72 -4.13
N SER A 37 2.04 -4.04 -4.10
CA SER A 37 2.76 -4.74 -5.17
C SER A 37 2.05 -4.61 -6.52
N ARG A 38 0.72 -4.70 -6.55
CA ARG A 38 -0.09 -4.51 -7.77
C ARG A 38 0.02 -3.08 -8.27
N TRP A 39 -0.05 -2.09 -7.38
CA TRP A 39 0.11 -0.67 -7.71
C TRP A 39 1.41 -0.41 -8.48
N TYR A 40 2.57 -0.81 -7.93
CA TYR A 40 3.84 -0.57 -8.61
C TYR A 40 4.02 -1.40 -9.88
N SER A 41 3.51 -2.63 -9.90
CA SER A 41 3.55 -3.47 -11.11
C SER A 41 2.78 -2.82 -12.26
N ALA A 42 1.60 -2.26 -11.97
CA ALA A 42 0.76 -1.57 -12.93
C ALA A 42 1.35 -0.21 -13.35
N LEU A 43 1.88 0.56 -12.38
CA LEU A 43 2.51 1.85 -12.64
C LEU A 43 3.74 1.73 -13.56
N LEU A 44 4.55 0.69 -13.37
CA LEU A 44 5.76 0.45 -14.16
C LEU A 44 5.49 0.27 -15.65
N VAL A 45 4.30 -0.21 -16.02
CA VAL A 45 3.89 -0.43 -17.42
C VAL A 45 2.75 0.48 -17.86
N ALA A 46 2.39 1.46 -17.04
CA ALA A 46 1.25 2.35 -17.22
C ALA A 46 -0.07 1.60 -17.54
N ASP A 47 -0.34 0.50 -16.82
CA ASP A 47 -1.57 -0.28 -17.00
C ASP A 47 -2.78 0.49 -16.47
N ARG A 48 -3.45 1.19 -17.39
CA ARG A 48 -4.61 2.02 -17.12
C ARG A 48 -5.77 1.24 -16.48
N THR A 49 -5.98 -0.01 -16.89
CA THR A 49 -7.11 -0.81 -16.43
C THR A 49 -6.87 -1.26 -15.00
N GLU A 50 -5.70 -1.84 -14.74
CA GLU A 50 -5.33 -2.32 -13.41
C GLU A 50 -5.25 -1.17 -12.41
N LEU A 51 -4.68 -0.02 -12.79
CA LEU A 51 -4.66 1.17 -11.94
C LEU A 51 -6.08 1.70 -11.67
N ALA A 52 -6.96 1.70 -12.68
CA ALA A 52 -8.35 2.11 -12.48
C ALA A 52 -9.12 1.16 -11.53
N ASP A 53 -8.85 -0.14 -11.57
CA ASP A 53 -9.49 -1.13 -10.71
C ASP A 53 -8.97 -1.08 -9.27
N LEU A 54 -7.69 -0.75 -9.07
CA LEU A 54 -7.07 -0.55 -7.76
C LEU A 54 -7.57 0.71 -7.04
N LEU A 55 -7.98 1.74 -7.78
CA LEU A 55 -8.37 3.03 -7.23
C LEU A 55 -9.86 3.09 -6.87
N ALA A 56 -10.18 3.60 -5.68
CA ALA A 56 -11.54 4.00 -5.34
C ALA A 56 -12.01 5.16 -6.24
N ASP A 57 -13.31 5.27 -6.47
CA ASP A 57 -13.84 6.26 -7.43
C ASP A 57 -13.65 7.71 -6.95
N ASP A 58 -13.61 7.92 -5.63
CA ASP A 58 -13.37 9.19 -4.94
C ASP A 58 -11.92 9.36 -4.44
N VAL A 59 -10.99 8.53 -4.93
CA VAL A 59 -9.58 8.58 -4.52
C VAL A 59 -9.00 9.99 -4.66
N ARG A 60 -8.17 10.37 -3.69
CA ARG A 60 -7.34 11.58 -3.74
C ARG A 60 -5.88 11.20 -3.84
N ILE A 61 -5.22 11.59 -4.92
CA ILE A 61 -3.81 11.32 -5.18
C ILE A 61 -3.06 12.64 -5.05
N LYS A 62 -2.14 12.73 -4.10
CA LYS A 62 -1.38 13.95 -3.80
C LYS A 62 0.06 13.80 -4.27
N LEU A 63 0.52 14.76 -5.07
CA LEU A 63 1.91 14.92 -5.46
C LEU A 63 2.46 16.07 -4.61
N ASP A 64 3.04 15.76 -3.45
CA ASP A 64 3.39 16.77 -2.45
C ASP A 64 4.39 17.78 -3.00
N ASP A 65 5.40 17.31 -3.73
CA ASP A 65 6.46 18.16 -4.32
C ASP A 65 5.93 19.14 -5.37
N LEU A 66 4.82 18.79 -6.02
CA LEU A 66 4.17 19.61 -7.04
C LEU A 66 3.03 20.46 -6.47
N GLY A 67 2.63 20.24 -5.22
CA GLY A 67 1.45 20.89 -4.62
C GLY A 67 0.14 20.53 -5.32
N VAL A 68 0.09 19.39 -6.02
CA VAL A 68 -1.05 18.97 -6.84
C VAL A 68 -1.84 17.87 -6.13
N VAL A 69 -3.18 17.95 -6.23
CA VAL A 69 -4.08 16.86 -5.85
C VAL A 69 -4.94 16.49 -7.04
N GLN A 70 -4.94 15.22 -7.41
CA GLN A 70 -5.66 14.67 -8.55
C GLN A 70 -6.78 13.73 -8.08
N SER A 71 -7.87 13.75 -8.83
CA SER A 71 -8.90 12.71 -8.82
C SER A 71 -8.44 11.47 -9.59
N LYS A 72 -9.17 10.35 -9.43
CA LYS A 72 -8.99 9.13 -10.24
C LYS A 72 -8.88 9.44 -11.74
N ARG A 73 -9.80 10.24 -12.26
CA ARG A 73 -9.87 10.56 -13.70
C ARG A 73 -8.63 11.31 -14.17
N GLU A 74 -8.16 12.29 -13.40
CA GLU A 74 -6.99 13.10 -13.75
C GLU A 74 -5.71 12.27 -13.70
N PHE A 75 -5.53 11.48 -12.65
CA PHE A 75 -4.40 10.55 -12.54
C PHE A 75 -4.39 9.57 -13.73
N ILE A 76 -5.52 8.91 -13.99
CA ILE A 76 -5.64 7.95 -15.09
C ILE A 76 -5.39 8.63 -16.45
N ALA A 77 -5.79 9.90 -16.65
CA ALA A 77 -5.45 10.66 -17.85
C ALA A 77 -3.95 10.97 -17.98
N SER A 78 -3.26 11.25 -16.87
CA SER A 78 -1.81 11.49 -16.88
C SER A 78 -0.95 10.26 -17.23
N LEU A 79 -1.54 9.06 -17.25
CA LEU A 79 -0.81 7.83 -17.57
C LEU A 79 -0.25 7.80 -19.00
N ASP A 80 -0.86 8.55 -19.93
CA ASP A 80 -0.36 8.64 -21.31
C ASP A 80 1.00 9.36 -21.36
N GLU A 81 1.17 10.42 -20.57
CA GLU A 81 2.44 11.13 -20.41
C GLU A 81 3.45 10.28 -19.61
N TRP A 82 2.99 9.65 -18.52
CA TRP A 82 3.81 8.79 -17.67
C TRP A 82 4.41 7.61 -18.43
N LYS A 83 3.66 7.00 -19.37
CA LYS A 83 4.11 5.86 -20.15
C LYS A 83 5.43 6.10 -20.89
N GLY A 84 5.64 7.32 -21.38
CA GLY A 84 6.90 7.71 -22.01
C GLY A 84 8.04 7.81 -21.00
N ALA A 85 7.78 8.37 -19.82
CA ALA A 85 8.78 8.58 -18.78
C ALA A 85 9.25 7.27 -18.13
N VAL A 86 8.35 6.30 -17.94
CA VAL A 86 8.66 5.03 -17.26
C VAL A 86 9.29 3.98 -18.18
N ALA A 87 9.44 4.28 -19.47
CA ALA A 87 10.01 3.35 -20.45
C ALA A 87 11.47 3.00 -20.10
N GLY A 88 11.70 1.73 -19.80
CA GLY A 88 13.02 1.23 -19.39
C GLY A 88 13.38 1.53 -17.93
N ALA A 89 12.45 2.06 -17.14
CA ALA A 89 12.64 2.26 -15.71
C ALA A 89 12.50 0.95 -14.92
N ALA A 90 12.97 0.97 -13.68
CA ALA A 90 12.62 0.00 -12.65
C ALA A 90 12.03 0.74 -11.44
N ILE A 91 11.04 0.16 -10.78
CA ILE A 91 10.50 0.69 -9.53
C ILE A 91 10.66 -0.36 -8.44
N ARG A 92 11.58 -0.10 -7.51
CA ARG A 92 11.80 -0.94 -6.32
C ARG A 92 11.04 -0.32 -5.16
N HIS A 93 10.30 -1.11 -4.39
CA HIS A 93 9.53 -0.60 -3.25
C HIS A 93 9.63 -1.51 -2.02
N ARG A 94 9.56 -0.90 -0.83
CA ARG A 94 9.43 -1.60 0.45
C ARG A 94 8.41 -0.90 1.33
N ILE A 95 7.57 -1.68 2.00
CA ILE A 95 6.71 -1.16 3.06
C ILE A 95 7.60 -0.84 4.26
N GLU A 96 7.62 0.42 4.67
CA GLU A 96 8.29 0.86 5.87
C GLU A 96 7.41 0.60 7.10
N ARG A 97 6.12 0.91 7.00
CA ARG A 97 5.15 0.72 8.08
C ARG A 97 3.73 0.63 7.54
N SER A 98 2.87 -0.11 8.23
CA SER A 98 1.42 -0.04 8.08
C SER A 98 0.77 0.15 9.45
N GLU A 99 0.11 1.29 9.65
CA GLU A 99 -0.58 1.63 10.89
C GLU A 99 -1.77 2.57 10.61
N GLY A 100 -2.83 2.48 11.43
CA GLY A 100 -3.99 3.38 11.30
C GLY A 100 -4.72 3.32 9.96
N GLY A 101 -4.63 2.20 9.22
CA GLY A 101 -5.21 2.06 7.88
C GLY A 101 -4.42 2.75 6.77
N VAL A 102 -3.21 3.21 7.08
CA VAL A 102 -2.27 3.83 6.13
C VAL A 102 -1.00 2.99 6.05
N THR A 103 -0.58 2.70 4.82
CA THR A 103 0.69 2.04 4.53
C THR A 103 1.68 3.07 3.98
N THR A 104 2.81 3.22 4.66
CA THR A 104 3.95 4.04 4.23
C THR A 104 4.95 3.15 3.49
N VAL A 105 5.37 3.61 2.32
CA VAL A 105 6.26 2.91 1.41
C VAL A 105 7.45 3.79 1.09
N ILE A 106 8.64 3.21 1.04
CA ILE A 106 9.80 3.80 0.38
C ILE A 106 9.89 3.19 -1.02
N ALA A 107 9.91 4.04 -2.04
CA ALA A 107 10.00 3.65 -3.44
C ALA A 107 11.21 4.30 -4.11
N CYS A 108 12.07 3.49 -4.69
CA CYS A 108 13.12 3.94 -5.60
C CYS A 108 12.58 3.87 -7.03
N TYR A 109 12.46 5.04 -7.66
CA TYR A 109 12.20 5.16 -9.09
C TYR A 109 13.54 5.28 -9.80
N ASP A 110 13.94 4.22 -10.49
CA ASP A 110 15.21 4.12 -11.20
C ASP A 110 14.94 4.25 -12.72
N PHE A 111 14.98 5.48 -13.22
CA PHE A 111 14.82 5.76 -14.65
C PHE A 111 16.17 5.67 -15.36
N PRO A 112 16.20 5.44 -16.70
CA PRO A 112 17.45 5.28 -17.44
C PRO A 112 18.47 6.43 -17.29
N ASN A 113 18.00 7.65 -17.02
CA ASN A 113 18.84 8.85 -16.99
C ASN A 113 18.96 9.48 -15.59
N ASN A 114 18.14 9.05 -14.63
CA ASN A 114 18.10 9.59 -13.28
C ASN A 114 17.34 8.63 -12.36
N ASP A 115 17.65 8.66 -11.08
CA ASP A 115 16.91 7.94 -10.06
C ASP A 115 16.38 8.92 -9.00
N MET A 116 15.44 8.46 -8.18
CA MET A 116 14.82 9.28 -7.14
C MET A 116 14.23 8.38 -6.06
N LEU A 117 14.45 8.76 -4.79
CA LEU A 117 13.87 8.09 -3.65
C LEU A 117 12.63 8.84 -3.17
N MET A 118 11.52 8.14 -3.14
CA MET A 118 10.21 8.65 -2.74
C MET A 118 9.77 7.99 -1.45
N GLN A 119 9.12 8.77 -0.59
CA GLN A 119 8.25 8.27 0.45
C GLN A 119 6.80 8.46 0.00
N GLU A 120 6.04 7.37 0.04
CA GLU A 120 4.65 7.35 -0.39
C GLU A 120 3.75 6.83 0.73
N THR A 121 2.52 7.33 0.79
CA THR A 121 1.50 6.81 1.70
C THR A 121 0.29 6.33 0.92
N PHE A 122 -0.37 5.29 1.43
CA PHE A 122 -1.54 4.68 0.82
C PHE A 122 -2.58 4.38 1.91
N ALA A 123 -3.75 4.99 1.80
CA ALA A 123 -4.93 4.57 2.55
C ALA A 123 -5.71 3.54 1.73
N VAL A 124 -5.98 2.38 2.33
CA VAL A 124 -6.64 1.25 1.66
C VAL A 124 -7.94 0.90 2.39
N ASN A 125 -9.00 0.72 1.62
CA ASN A 125 -10.29 0.24 2.13
C ASN A 125 -10.96 -0.65 1.08
N ASN A 126 -11.56 -1.76 1.50
CA ASN A 126 -12.22 -2.74 0.62
C ASN A 126 -11.36 -3.12 -0.61
N ASN A 127 -10.07 -3.38 -0.35
CA ASN A 127 -9.07 -3.73 -1.37
C ASN A 127 -8.86 -2.68 -2.46
N ARG A 128 -9.20 -1.41 -2.21
CA ARG A 128 -8.97 -0.27 -3.09
C ARG A 128 -8.22 0.85 -2.37
N ILE A 129 -7.40 1.58 -3.12
CA ILE A 129 -6.71 2.76 -2.62
C ILE A 129 -7.70 3.92 -2.60
N THR A 130 -7.94 4.50 -1.42
CA THR A 130 -8.85 5.64 -1.20
C THR A 130 -8.10 6.96 -1.07
N ALA A 131 -6.81 6.93 -0.76
CA ALA A 131 -5.94 8.10 -0.85
C ALA A 131 -4.48 7.65 -1.05
N SER A 132 -3.70 8.47 -1.73
CA SER A 132 -2.25 8.35 -1.73
C SER A 132 -1.56 9.71 -1.68
N SER A 133 -0.33 9.73 -1.17
CA SER A 133 0.58 10.86 -1.27
C SER A 133 1.97 10.40 -1.66
N GLN A 134 2.74 11.24 -2.34
CA GLN A 134 4.15 11.00 -2.63
C GLN A 134 4.97 12.27 -2.43
N ALA A 135 6.17 12.11 -1.86
CA ALA A 135 7.15 13.16 -1.67
C ALA A 135 8.57 12.61 -1.90
N ALA A 136 9.41 13.38 -2.58
CA ALA A 136 10.83 13.09 -2.74
C ALA A 136 11.55 13.24 -1.41
N ILE A 137 12.33 12.22 -1.04
CA ILE A 137 13.15 12.21 0.17
C ILE A 137 14.65 12.17 -0.13
N ALA A 138 15.04 11.82 -1.36
CA ALA A 138 16.40 11.99 -1.88
C ALA A 138 16.41 12.09 -3.41
N GLU A 139 17.43 12.76 -3.94
CA GLU A 139 17.64 12.94 -5.39
C GLU A 139 18.25 11.71 -6.08
N ASN A 140 18.47 10.62 -5.35
CA ASN A 140 18.98 9.35 -5.86
C ASN A 140 18.53 8.18 -4.99
N CYS A 141 18.80 6.94 -5.43
CA CYS A 141 18.39 5.73 -4.73
C CYS A 141 19.48 5.10 -3.82
N GLU A 142 20.54 5.82 -3.45
CA GLU A 142 21.64 5.25 -2.63
C GLU A 142 21.17 4.77 -1.24
N GLY A 143 20.13 5.42 -0.69
CA GLY A 143 19.54 5.07 0.61
C GLY A 143 18.44 4.00 0.56
N TYR A 144 18.18 3.41 -0.62
CA TYR A 144 17.21 2.34 -0.78
C TYR A 144 17.80 0.99 -0.33
#